data_AF-A0A7Y3I688-F1
#
_entry.id   AF-A0A7Y3I688-F1
#
_cell.length_a   1.000
_cell.length_b   1.000
_cell.length_c   1.000
_cell.angle_alpha   90.00
_cell.angle_beta   90.00
_cell.angle_gamma   90.00
#
_symmetry.space_group_name_H-M   'P 1'
#
loop_
_entity.id
_entity.type
_entity.pdbx_description
1 polymer ?
#
loop_
_entity_poly.entity_id
_entity_poly.type
_entity_poly.pdbx_seq_one_letter_code
_entity_poly.pdbx_strand_id
1 'polypeptide(L)'
;MMVLPGLLTTAAEGAEIALSVRDNDGVQLGGMSLLDGDVVQFEPGSGTAEVLLAEGDFESGSIDVNAVHVRAGGQIVFSTLFNGGIGGVTFGDGDVVEYEPATGGASVVLPESWWTGGSTATDVNAVFLRADGQFVLSHANDSDTLGGLTFTDGDIVLYDPDGDVATLLVAEADLFDDGNGDVDGLHERADGSLLLSFDTDESIGGLNVRDGDIVEYDPATGGATVYFSEATFDSVDLGNDVNALSLLPVCGPDLDGSGAVGFFDLLQVLSAWGTCPDPGDCPADLDGSGDVGITDLLMVIECWGPCP
;
A
#
# COMPACT_ATOMS: atom_id res chain seq x y z
N MET A 1 34.21 -16.35 -20.04
CA MET A 1 33.16 -15.31 -20.15
C MET A 1 32.24 -15.58 -18.98
N MET A 2 32.50 -14.89 -17.88
CA MET A 2 31.90 -15.12 -16.58
C MET A 2 30.59 -14.33 -16.56
N VAL A 3 29.48 -15.04 -16.43
CA VAL A 3 28.15 -14.42 -16.30
C VAL A 3 28.10 -13.84 -14.90
N LEU A 4 27.95 -12.52 -14.80
CA LEU A 4 27.62 -11.84 -13.55
C LEU A 4 26.16 -12.20 -13.21
N PRO A 5 25.86 -12.65 -11.97
CA PRO A 5 24.47 -12.79 -11.54
C PRO A 5 23.82 -11.40 -11.56
N GLY A 6 22.56 -11.36 -12.01
CA GLY A 6 21.74 -10.17 -12.04
C GLY A 6 21.67 -9.52 -10.67
N LEU A 7 21.83 -8.20 -10.67
CA LEU A 7 21.51 -7.33 -9.55
C LEU A 7 20.00 -7.49 -9.31
N LEU A 8 19.63 -8.25 -8.28
CA LEU A 8 18.31 -8.10 -7.65
C LEU A 8 18.28 -6.65 -7.16
N THR A 9 17.41 -5.84 -7.77
CA THR A 9 17.02 -4.57 -7.18
C THR A 9 16.26 -4.95 -5.93
N THR A 10 16.95 -4.90 -4.79
CA THR A 10 16.33 -5.00 -3.48
C THR A 10 15.22 -3.95 -3.43
N ALA A 11 14.04 -4.34 -2.91
CA ALA A 11 13.09 -3.41 -2.34
C ALA A 11 13.86 -2.31 -1.61
N ALA A 12 13.39 -1.06 -1.70
CA ALA A 12 13.99 0.04 -0.95
C ALA A 12 14.27 -0.44 0.48
N GLU A 13 15.55 -0.49 0.84
CA GLU A 13 16.07 -1.13 2.05
C GLU A 13 15.29 -0.59 3.27
N GLY A 14 14.37 -1.38 3.83
CA GLY A 14 13.59 -1.04 5.04
C GLY A 14 12.17 -0.47 4.85
N ALA A 15 11.56 -0.52 3.67
CA ALA A 15 10.13 -0.20 3.53
C ALA A 15 9.26 -1.45 3.73
N GLU A 16 8.52 -1.48 4.84
CA GLU A 16 7.55 -2.52 5.16
C GLU A 16 6.32 -2.41 4.25
N ILE A 17 5.76 -3.56 3.88
CA ILE A 17 4.64 -3.66 2.95
C ILE A 17 3.44 -4.17 3.73
N ALA A 18 2.39 -3.37 3.83
CA ALA A 18 1.08 -3.85 4.22
C ALA A 18 0.40 -4.47 2.99
N LEU A 19 -0.06 -5.71 3.09
CA LEU A 19 -0.71 -6.42 2.00
C LEU A 19 -1.89 -7.25 2.49
N SER A 20 -2.86 -7.44 1.61
CA SER A 20 -3.91 -8.46 1.74
C SER A 20 -3.82 -9.42 0.55
N VAL A 21 -4.28 -10.66 0.75
CA VAL A 21 -4.20 -11.72 -0.26
C VAL A 21 -5.59 -12.26 -0.56
N ARG A 22 -5.84 -12.54 -1.84
CA ARG A 22 -7.17 -12.92 -2.33
C ARG A 22 -7.51 -14.39 -2.04
N ASP A 23 -8.76 -14.63 -1.60
CA ASP A 23 -9.48 -15.92 -1.63
C ASP A 23 -8.66 -17.19 -1.22
N ASN A 24 -7.66 -17.05 -0.34
CA ASN A 24 -6.77 -18.13 0.07
C ASN A 24 -6.57 -18.21 1.59
N ASP A 25 -7.43 -19.02 2.21
CA ASP A 25 -7.20 -19.62 3.52
C ASP A 25 -5.89 -20.42 3.54
N GLY A 26 -4.82 -19.83 4.09
CA GLY A 26 -3.58 -20.56 4.38
C GLY A 26 -2.34 -20.16 3.60
N VAL A 27 -2.34 -19.04 2.86
CA VAL A 27 -1.09 -18.44 2.34
C VAL A 27 -0.13 -18.23 3.51
N GLN A 28 1.15 -18.57 3.30
CA GLN A 28 2.17 -18.38 4.32
C GLN A 28 3.08 -17.22 3.94
N LEU A 29 3.16 -16.23 4.83
CA LEU A 29 4.08 -15.09 4.69
C LEU A 29 4.73 -14.80 6.05
N GLY A 30 6.06 -14.72 6.07
CA GLY A 30 6.82 -14.44 7.29
C GLY A 30 6.54 -15.39 8.46
N GLY A 31 6.22 -16.65 8.16
CA GLY A 31 5.83 -17.66 9.15
C GLY A 31 4.41 -17.54 9.71
N MET A 32 3.59 -16.63 9.19
CA MET A 32 2.17 -16.50 9.51
C MET A 32 1.29 -17.13 8.44
N SER A 33 0.08 -17.57 8.83
CA SER A 33 -0.97 -18.02 7.93
C SER A 33 -1.97 -16.89 7.74
N LEU A 34 -2.17 -16.46 6.50
CA LEU A 34 -3.12 -15.40 6.15
C LEU A 34 -4.51 -15.99 5.92
N LEU A 35 -5.53 -15.21 6.30
CA LEU A 35 -6.93 -15.36 5.90
C LEU A 35 -7.29 -14.26 4.89
N ASP A 36 -8.34 -14.47 4.11
CA ASP A 36 -8.77 -13.59 3.01
C ASP A 36 -9.07 -12.14 3.47
N GLY A 37 -9.43 -11.95 4.73
CA GLY A 37 -9.72 -10.62 5.31
C GLY A 37 -8.57 -10.00 6.10
N ASP A 38 -7.40 -10.64 6.15
CA ASP A 38 -6.27 -10.11 6.90
C ASP A 38 -5.50 -9.06 6.09
N VAL A 39 -5.13 -7.96 6.74
CA VAL A 39 -4.09 -7.04 6.26
C VAL A 39 -2.85 -7.27 7.12
N VAL A 40 -1.75 -7.59 6.46
CA VAL A 40 -0.49 -7.97 7.11
C VAL A 40 0.63 -7.06 6.67
N GLN A 41 1.36 -6.55 7.66
CA GLN A 41 2.65 -5.91 7.49
C GLN A 41 3.72 -6.97 7.32
N PHE A 42 4.51 -6.85 6.25
CA PHE A 42 5.66 -7.69 5.97
C PHE A 42 6.93 -6.84 5.91
N GLU A 43 7.95 -7.27 6.64
CA GLU A 43 9.29 -6.69 6.62
C GLU A 43 10.22 -7.58 5.78
N PRO A 44 10.55 -7.19 4.54
CA PRO A 44 11.36 -8.01 3.65
C PRO A 44 12.77 -8.30 4.17
N GLY A 45 13.35 -7.39 4.96
CA GLY A 45 14.72 -7.51 5.48
C GLY A 45 14.86 -8.57 6.56
N SER A 46 13.88 -8.70 7.45
CA SER A 46 13.83 -9.71 8.51
C SER A 46 13.08 -10.98 8.08
N GLY A 47 12.21 -10.87 7.08
CA GLY A 47 11.26 -11.91 6.69
C GLY A 47 10.18 -12.14 7.75
N THR A 48 9.89 -11.17 8.61
CA THR A 48 8.81 -11.26 9.61
C THR A 48 7.54 -10.60 9.10
N ALA A 49 6.41 -11.08 9.59
CA ALA A 49 5.12 -10.52 9.28
C ALA A 49 4.29 -10.33 10.56
N GLU A 50 3.43 -9.32 10.58
CA GLU A 50 2.46 -9.07 11.65
C GLU A 50 1.11 -8.58 11.13
N VAL A 51 0.04 -8.87 11.87
CA VAL A 51 -1.33 -8.54 11.45
C VAL A 51 -1.68 -7.13 11.88
N LEU A 52 -2.02 -6.27 10.91
CA LEU A 52 -2.49 -4.90 11.12
C LEU A 52 -4.01 -4.83 11.29
N LEU A 53 -4.73 -5.64 10.53
CA LEU A 53 -6.17 -5.79 10.58
C LEU A 53 -6.51 -7.26 10.39
N ALA A 54 -7.23 -7.87 11.33
CA ALA A 54 -7.62 -9.26 11.20
C ALA A 54 -9.03 -9.37 10.64
N GLU A 55 -9.33 -10.45 9.90
CA GLU A 55 -10.70 -10.76 9.46
C GLU A 55 -11.69 -10.76 10.66
N GLY A 56 -11.22 -11.17 11.84
CA GLY A 56 -12.00 -11.19 13.08
C GLY A 56 -12.34 -9.81 13.68
N ASP A 57 -11.74 -8.72 13.20
CA ASP A 57 -12.06 -7.36 13.65
C ASP A 57 -13.36 -6.83 13.01
N PHE A 58 -13.79 -7.44 11.91
CA PHE A 58 -15.04 -7.12 11.24
C PHE A 58 -16.25 -7.76 11.94
N GLU A 59 -17.40 -7.08 11.87
CA GLU A 59 -18.66 -7.56 12.44
C GLU A 59 -19.26 -8.75 11.65
N SER A 60 -18.78 -8.99 10.43
CA SER A 60 -19.10 -10.12 9.56
C SER A 60 -17.85 -10.97 9.31
N GLY A 61 -17.91 -12.28 9.61
CA GLY A 61 -16.76 -13.19 9.46
C GLY A 61 -16.65 -13.82 8.07
N SER A 62 -16.71 -13.00 7.02
CA SER A 62 -16.42 -13.37 5.63
C SER A 62 -16.16 -12.08 4.86
N ILE A 63 -15.16 -11.31 5.30
CA ILE A 63 -14.74 -10.08 4.65
C ILE A 63 -13.45 -10.37 3.90
N ASP A 64 -13.36 -9.87 2.68
CA ASP A 64 -12.15 -9.85 1.86
C ASP A 64 -11.77 -8.39 1.64
N VAL A 65 -10.53 -8.03 1.97
CA VAL A 65 -10.04 -6.67 1.82
C VAL A 65 -9.45 -6.53 0.42
N ASN A 66 -10.20 -5.87 -0.45
CA ASN A 66 -9.79 -5.66 -1.84
C ASN A 66 -8.84 -4.49 -2.01
N ALA A 67 -9.00 -3.43 -1.23
CA ALA A 67 -8.14 -2.25 -1.30
C ALA A 67 -7.62 -1.90 0.07
N VAL A 68 -6.37 -1.45 0.16
CA VAL A 68 -5.80 -0.98 1.44
C VAL A 68 -4.79 0.14 1.24
N HIS A 69 -4.87 1.13 2.13
CA HIS A 69 -3.85 2.14 2.33
C HIS A 69 -3.65 2.39 3.81
N VAL A 70 -2.41 2.29 4.28
CA VAL A 70 -2.06 2.63 5.67
C VAL A 70 -1.46 4.02 5.72
N ARG A 71 -2.09 4.90 6.51
CA ARG A 71 -1.69 6.30 6.67
C ARG A 71 -0.56 6.42 7.68
N ALA A 72 0.20 7.52 7.60
CA ALA A 72 1.27 7.84 8.56
C ALA A 72 0.82 7.91 10.03
N GLY A 73 -0.47 8.12 10.29
CA GLY A 73 -1.03 8.10 11.64
C GLY A 73 -1.47 6.72 12.13
N GLY A 74 -1.25 5.65 11.36
CA GLY A 74 -1.69 4.29 11.67
C GLY A 74 -3.17 4.00 11.34
N GLN A 75 -3.89 4.96 10.74
CA GLN A 75 -5.22 4.69 10.22
C GLN A 75 -5.13 3.79 8.99
N ILE A 76 -6.07 2.85 8.89
CA ILE A 76 -6.19 1.94 7.77
C ILE A 76 -7.38 2.38 6.94
N VAL A 77 -7.12 2.74 5.70
CA VAL A 77 -8.14 3.04 4.68
C VAL A 77 -8.31 1.79 3.84
N PHE A 78 -9.53 1.30 3.67
CA PHE A 78 -9.75 0.04 2.95
C PHE A 78 -11.10 0.00 2.23
N SER A 79 -11.22 -0.90 1.26
CA SER A 79 -12.47 -1.35 0.63
C SER A 79 -12.58 -2.87 0.74
N THR A 80 -13.77 -3.43 0.53
CA THR A 80 -14.03 -4.86 0.71
C THR A 80 -14.95 -5.43 -0.35
N LEU A 81 -14.77 -6.71 -0.71
CA LEU A 81 -15.62 -7.40 -1.70
C LEU A 81 -17.09 -7.57 -1.28
N PHE A 82 -17.35 -7.52 0.03
CA PHE A 82 -18.68 -7.77 0.59
C PHE A 82 -19.04 -6.70 1.62
N ASN A 83 -20.34 -6.39 1.71
CA ASN A 83 -20.86 -5.52 2.77
C ASN A 83 -20.38 -5.98 4.16
N GLY A 84 -19.91 -5.02 4.94
CA GLY A 84 -19.30 -5.28 6.23
C GLY A 84 -19.65 -4.26 7.31
N GLY A 85 -18.97 -4.42 8.44
CA GLY A 85 -19.00 -3.43 9.49
C GLY A 85 -17.76 -3.51 10.38
N ILE A 86 -17.29 -2.37 10.87
CA ILE A 86 -16.18 -2.25 11.80
C ILE A 86 -16.35 -0.97 12.63
N GLY A 87 -15.92 -0.98 13.89
CA GLY A 87 -15.96 0.23 14.73
C GLY A 87 -17.36 0.84 14.91
N GLY A 88 -18.42 0.04 14.76
CA GLY A 88 -19.81 0.50 14.81
C GLY A 88 -20.31 1.21 13.55
N VAL A 89 -19.54 1.19 12.45
CA VAL A 89 -19.94 1.63 11.11
C VAL A 89 -20.26 0.42 10.25
N THR A 90 -21.38 0.47 9.52
CA THR A 90 -21.71 -0.49 8.46
C THR A 90 -21.46 0.13 7.10
N PHE A 91 -20.96 -0.66 6.16
CA PHE A 91 -20.57 -0.20 4.83
C PHE A 91 -20.95 -1.24 3.76
N GLY A 92 -21.16 -0.77 2.53
CA GLY A 92 -21.34 -1.59 1.33
C GLY A 92 -20.00 -2.04 0.75
N ASP A 93 -20.05 -2.93 -0.23
CA ASP A 93 -18.91 -3.39 -1.03
C ASP A 93 -18.27 -2.25 -1.87
N GLY A 94 -19.02 -1.20 -2.19
CA GLY A 94 -18.51 -0.01 -2.88
C GLY A 94 -18.07 1.17 -2.02
N ASP A 95 -18.00 0.99 -0.70
CA ASP A 95 -17.59 2.04 0.23
C ASP A 95 -16.09 1.90 0.57
N VAL A 96 -15.35 3.01 0.56
CA VAL A 96 -14.04 3.10 1.21
C VAL A 96 -14.21 3.58 2.64
N VAL A 97 -13.61 2.87 3.59
CA VAL A 97 -13.69 3.10 5.03
C VAL A 97 -12.33 3.49 5.57
N GLU A 98 -12.28 4.50 6.44
CA GLU A 98 -11.12 4.77 7.29
C GLU A 98 -11.39 4.21 8.69
N TYR A 99 -10.47 3.39 9.19
CA TYR A 99 -10.49 2.80 10.52
C TYR A 99 -9.26 3.24 11.32
N GLU A 100 -9.45 3.57 12.59
CA GLU A 100 -8.42 3.95 13.55
C GLU A 100 -8.28 2.85 14.61
N PRO A 101 -7.34 1.89 14.44
CA PRO A 101 -7.19 0.75 15.34
C PRO A 101 -6.96 1.17 16.80
N ALA A 102 -6.26 2.28 17.04
CA ALA A 102 -5.92 2.72 18.39
C ALA A 102 -7.16 3.15 19.20
N THR A 103 -8.21 3.61 18.52
CA THR A 103 -9.46 4.08 19.17
C THR A 103 -10.67 3.22 18.86
N GLY A 104 -10.58 2.35 17.87
CA GLY A 104 -11.70 1.58 17.32
C GLY A 104 -12.71 2.44 16.55
N GLY A 105 -12.36 3.68 16.21
CA GLY A 105 -13.22 4.57 15.43
C GLY A 105 -13.19 4.22 13.96
N ALA A 106 -14.32 4.30 13.28
CA ALA A 106 -14.44 4.08 11.84
C ALA A 106 -15.32 5.16 11.19
N SER A 107 -15.12 5.41 9.91
CA SER A 107 -16.01 6.23 9.07
C SER A 107 -15.87 5.89 7.59
N VAL A 108 -16.98 5.90 6.86
CA VAL A 108 -16.96 5.86 5.38
C VAL A 108 -16.40 7.18 4.86
N VAL A 109 -15.33 7.12 4.07
CA VAL A 109 -14.62 8.29 3.50
C VAL A 109 -14.85 8.47 2.00
N LEU A 110 -15.19 7.39 1.27
CA LEU A 110 -15.67 7.44 -0.11
C LEU A 110 -16.90 6.54 -0.23
N PRO A 111 -18.12 7.07 -0.12
CA PRO A 111 -19.32 6.25 -0.15
C PRO A 111 -19.70 5.83 -1.56
N GLU A 112 -20.24 4.62 -1.71
CA GLU A 112 -20.78 4.04 -2.96
C GLU A 112 -21.76 5.00 -3.67
N SER A 113 -22.47 5.82 -2.88
CA SER A 113 -23.46 6.78 -3.36
C SER A 113 -22.89 7.94 -4.19
N TRP A 114 -21.58 8.13 -4.20
CA TRP A 114 -20.90 9.13 -5.04
C TRP A 114 -20.65 8.63 -6.46
N TRP A 115 -20.70 7.31 -6.66
CA TRP A 115 -20.53 6.69 -7.96
C TRP A 115 -21.84 6.71 -8.75
N THR A 116 -21.71 6.84 -10.07
CA THR A 116 -22.83 6.76 -11.01
C THR A 116 -22.40 5.96 -12.25
N GLY A 117 -23.33 5.42 -13.03
CA GLY A 117 -22.96 4.53 -14.13
C GLY A 117 -22.84 3.06 -13.67
N GLY A 118 -22.39 2.20 -14.59
CA GLY A 118 -22.20 0.75 -14.40
C GLY A 118 -23.25 -0.04 -13.60
N SER A 119 -22.80 -1.17 -13.03
CA SER A 119 -23.62 -2.05 -12.21
C SER A 119 -23.80 -1.43 -10.82
N THR A 120 -24.89 -1.71 -10.11
CA THR A 120 -25.23 -1.03 -8.83
C THR A 120 -24.34 -1.44 -7.64
N ALA A 121 -23.09 -1.85 -7.90
CA ALA A 121 -22.10 -2.33 -6.96
C ALA A 121 -20.72 -2.02 -7.56
N THR A 122 -20.32 -0.75 -7.53
CA THR A 122 -18.92 -0.38 -7.81
C THR A 122 -18.07 -1.03 -6.73
N ASP A 123 -16.97 -1.68 -7.09
CA ASP A 123 -16.01 -2.21 -6.14
C ASP A 123 -14.68 -1.48 -6.34
N VAL A 124 -14.21 -0.82 -5.29
CA VAL A 124 -12.92 -0.14 -5.31
C VAL A 124 -11.87 -1.19 -5.05
N ASN A 125 -11.15 -1.59 -6.09
CA ASN A 125 -10.07 -2.57 -5.99
C ASN A 125 -8.81 -1.92 -5.42
N ALA A 126 -8.44 -0.73 -5.90
CA ALA A 126 -7.20 -0.11 -5.49
C ALA A 126 -7.45 1.29 -4.90
N VAL A 127 -6.82 1.61 -3.76
CA VAL A 127 -7.00 2.93 -3.12
C VAL A 127 -5.74 3.42 -2.43
N PHE A 128 -5.45 4.70 -2.61
CA PHE A 128 -4.46 5.45 -1.85
C PHE A 128 -5.03 6.82 -1.48
N LEU A 129 -4.99 7.18 -0.19
CA LEU A 129 -5.50 8.46 0.30
C LEU A 129 -4.34 9.42 0.58
N ARG A 130 -4.20 10.45 -0.25
CA ARG A 130 -3.19 11.50 -0.08
C ARG A 130 -3.43 12.31 1.19
N ALA A 131 -2.36 12.92 1.69
CA ALA A 131 -2.41 13.80 2.86
C ALA A 131 -3.30 15.05 2.68
N ASP A 132 -3.56 15.46 1.43
CA ASP A 132 -4.47 16.56 1.08
C ASP A 132 -5.94 16.13 0.93
N GLY A 133 -6.24 14.84 1.13
CA GLY A 133 -7.60 14.29 1.07
C GLY A 133 -8.02 13.80 -0.32
N GLN A 134 -7.15 13.88 -1.33
CA GLN A 134 -7.43 13.32 -2.65
C GLN A 134 -7.20 11.80 -2.67
N PHE A 135 -7.97 11.10 -3.49
CA PHE A 135 -7.83 9.66 -3.68
C PHE A 135 -7.12 9.37 -4.99
N VAL A 136 -6.16 8.46 -4.98
CA VAL A 136 -5.70 7.74 -6.17
C VAL A 136 -6.30 6.36 -6.12
N LEU A 137 -7.07 5.98 -7.12
CA LEU A 137 -7.86 4.75 -7.07
C LEU A 137 -8.04 4.10 -8.45
N SER A 138 -8.45 2.83 -8.42
CA SER A 138 -8.96 2.03 -9.54
C SER A 138 -10.20 1.27 -9.07
N HIS A 139 -11.00 0.73 -9.99
CA HIS A 139 -12.19 -0.06 -9.66
C HIS A 139 -12.42 -1.21 -10.65
N ALA A 140 -13.33 -2.13 -10.31
CA ALA A 140 -13.54 -3.39 -11.02
C ALA A 140 -14.51 -3.36 -12.22
N ASN A 141 -14.95 -2.19 -12.71
CA ASN A 141 -16.01 -2.13 -13.73
C ASN A 141 -15.60 -1.27 -14.93
N ASP A 142 -15.98 -1.64 -16.15
CA ASP A 142 -15.57 -0.91 -17.37
C ASP A 142 -16.31 0.45 -17.59
N SER A 143 -17.18 0.89 -16.66
CA SER A 143 -18.08 2.02 -16.95
C SER A 143 -18.65 2.80 -15.76
N ASP A 144 -17.99 2.76 -14.61
CA ASP A 144 -18.40 3.60 -13.48
C ASP A 144 -17.90 5.03 -13.66
N THR A 145 -18.56 5.94 -12.96
CA THR A 145 -18.33 7.39 -13.06
C THR A 145 -18.23 7.98 -11.67
N LEU A 146 -17.10 8.65 -11.41
CA LEU A 146 -16.81 9.39 -10.19
C LEU A 146 -16.32 10.79 -10.58
N GLY A 147 -16.72 11.84 -9.85
CA GLY A 147 -16.23 13.20 -10.10
C GLY A 147 -16.40 13.70 -11.55
N GLY A 148 -17.43 13.21 -12.25
CA GLY A 148 -17.71 13.54 -13.66
C GLY A 148 -16.83 12.84 -14.71
N LEU A 149 -15.93 11.93 -14.32
CA LEU A 149 -15.14 11.10 -15.23
C LEU A 149 -15.73 9.69 -15.26
N THR A 150 -16.03 9.17 -16.45
CA THR A 150 -16.32 7.74 -16.67
C THR A 150 -15.04 7.07 -17.15
N PHE A 151 -14.65 5.97 -16.53
CA PHE A 151 -13.40 5.25 -16.79
C PHE A 151 -13.61 3.75 -16.72
N THR A 152 -12.65 2.99 -17.25
CA THR A 152 -12.68 1.54 -17.27
C THR A 152 -12.02 0.94 -16.05
N ASP A 153 -12.17 -0.37 -15.90
CA ASP A 153 -11.30 -1.18 -15.08
C ASP A 153 -9.83 -0.99 -15.50
N GLY A 154 -8.91 -1.08 -14.53
CA GLY A 154 -7.49 -0.83 -14.75
C GLY A 154 -7.05 0.63 -14.91
N ASP A 155 -7.97 1.57 -15.17
CA ASP A 155 -7.66 3.00 -15.19
C ASP A 155 -7.33 3.52 -13.78
N ILE A 156 -6.20 4.23 -13.65
CA ILE A 156 -5.80 4.88 -12.40
C ILE A 156 -6.26 6.33 -12.41
N VAL A 157 -7.08 6.70 -11.44
CA VAL A 157 -7.75 8.02 -11.37
C VAL A 157 -7.36 8.78 -10.11
N LEU A 158 -7.09 10.08 -10.27
CA LEU A 158 -7.03 11.05 -9.17
C LEU A 158 -8.41 11.66 -8.97
N TYR A 159 -8.99 11.48 -7.79
CA TYR A 159 -10.26 12.07 -7.39
C TYR A 159 -10.09 13.11 -6.28
N ASP A 160 -10.59 14.32 -6.53
CA ASP A 160 -10.72 15.40 -5.56
C ASP A 160 -12.17 15.44 -5.02
N PRO A 161 -12.41 15.01 -3.77
CA PRO A 161 -13.75 15.01 -3.19
C PRO A 161 -14.27 16.42 -2.85
N ASP A 162 -13.40 17.40 -2.63
CA ASP A 162 -13.81 18.78 -2.34
C ASP A 162 -14.32 19.49 -3.60
N GLY A 163 -13.66 19.20 -4.73
CA GLY A 163 -14.04 19.70 -6.05
C GLY A 163 -15.12 18.88 -6.75
N ASP A 164 -15.32 17.63 -6.33
CA ASP A 164 -16.05 16.58 -7.05
C ASP A 164 -15.53 16.44 -8.49
N VAL A 165 -14.21 16.31 -8.63
CA VAL A 165 -13.51 16.22 -9.92
C VAL A 165 -12.59 15.02 -9.94
N ALA A 166 -12.77 14.15 -10.92
CA ALA A 166 -11.86 13.06 -11.23
C ALA A 166 -11.02 13.37 -12.48
N THR A 167 -9.75 12.96 -12.47
CA THR A 167 -8.81 13.10 -13.57
C THR A 167 -8.06 11.78 -13.78
N LEU A 168 -8.00 11.30 -15.02
CA LEU A 168 -7.21 10.13 -15.39
C LEU A 168 -5.72 10.41 -15.17
N LEU A 169 -5.06 9.61 -14.32
CA LEU A 169 -3.62 9.65 -14.10
C LEU A 169 -2.88 8.73 -15.06
N VAL A 170 -3.35 7.48 -15.16
CA VAL A 170 -2.79 6.46 -16.05
C VAL A 170 -3.96 5.73 -16.68
N ALA A 171 -3.98 5.67 -18.02
CA ALA A 171 -4.94 4.86 -18.74
C ALA A 171 -4.50 3.40 -18.75
N GLU A 172 -5.41 2.43 -18.59
CA GLU A 172 -5.09 1.00 -18.73
C GLU A 172 -4.41 0.70 -20.08
N ALA A 173 -4.87 1.37 -21.15
CA ALA A 173 -4.33 1.22 -22.50
C ALA A 173 -2.88 1.75 -22.66
N ASP A 174 -2.41 2.58 -21.73
CA ASP A 174 -1.03 3.06 -21.68
C ASP A 174 -0.18 2.25 -20.69
N LEU A 175 -0.80 1.60 -19.69
CA LEU A 175 -0.14 0.79 -18.67
C LEU A 175 0.15 -0.64 -19.17
N PHE A 176 -0.86 -1.31 -19.72
CA PHE A 176 -0.79 -2.71 -20.13
C PHE A 176 -0.48 -2.84 -21.63
N ASP A 177 0.41 -3.75 -22.00
CA ASP A 177 0.87 -3.91 -23.38
C ASP A 177 -0.23 -4.44 -24.32
N ASP A 178 -1.21 -5.18 -23.80
CA ASP A 178 -2.41 -5.58 -24.55
C ASP A 178 -3.59 -4.60 -24.39
N GLY A 179 -3.45 -3.66 -23.45
CA GLY A 179 -4.36 -2.57 -23.15
C GLY A 179 -5.65 -2.98 -22.46
N ASN A 180 -5.63 -4.08 -21.71
CA ASN A 180 -6.78 -4.56 -20.93
C ASN A 180 -6.30 -5.39 -19.73
N GLY A 181 -6.05 -4.72 -18.60
CA GLY A 181 -5.59 -5.36 -17.37
C GLY A 181 -6.18 -4.68 -16.14
N ASP A 182 -6.26 -5.41 -15.03
CA ASP A 182 -6.90 -4.95 -13.81
C ASP A 182 -5.88 -4.56 -12.74
N VAL A 183 -6.05 -3.37 -12.15
CA VAL A 183 -5.24 -2.92 -11.02
C VAL A 183 -5.96 -3.29 -9.74
N ASP A 184 -5.38 -4.22 -8.99
CA ASP A 184 -5.93 -4.72 -7.72
C ASP A 184 -5.31 -3.97 -6.53
N GLY A 185 -3.99 -3.90 -6.43
CA GLY A 185 -3.32 -3.09 -5.41
C GLY A 185 -2.72 -1.81 -5.97
N LEU A 186 -2.75 -0.72 -5.19
CA LEU A 186 -2.09 0.54 -5.56
C LEU A 186 -1.51 1.28 -4.36
N HIS A 187 -0.28 1.76 -4.50
CA HIS A 187 0.31 2.75 -3.61
C HIS A 187 1.08 3.81 -4.40
N GLU A 188 0.80 5.10 -4.15
CA GLU A 188 1.56 6.20 -4.75
C GLU A 188 2.74 6.59 -3.87
N ARG A 189 3.93 6.69 -4.47
CA ARG A 189 5.15 7.10 -3.79
C ARG A 189 5.36 8.61 -3.90
N ALA A 190 6.15 9.17 -2.99
CA ALA A 190 6.43 10.60 -2.93
C ALA A 190 7.12 11.18 -4.18
N ASP A 191 7.78 10.34 -4.99
CA ASP A 191 8.38 10.73 -6.26
C ASP A 191 7.39 10.67 -7.45
N GLY A 192 6.15 10.24 -7.22
CA GLY A 192 5.10 10.09 -8.23
C GLY A 192 5.11 8.73 -8.95
N SER A 193 6.02 7.82 -8.61
CA SER A 193 5.94 6.42 -9.04
C SER A 193 4.80 5.70 -8.31
N LEU A 194 4.29 4.64 -8.93
CA LEU A 194 3.20 3.82 -8.41
C LEU A 194 3.72 2.41 -8.13
N LEU A 195 3.32 1.83 -7.00
CA LEU A 195 3.39 0.39 -6.80
C LEU A 195 2.03 -0.20 -7.12
N LEU A 196 2.02 -1.26 -7.93
CA LEU A 196 0.82 -1.87 -8.48
C LEU A 196 0.87 -3.40 -8.33
N SER A 197 -0.28 -4.02 -8.08
CA SER A 197 -0.49 -5.48 -8.24
C SER A 197 -1.73 -5.73 -9.10
N PHE A 198 -1.90 -6.96 -9.58
CA PHE A 198 -2.83 -7.31 -10.65
C PHE A 198 -3.48 -8.67 -10.39
N ASP A 199 -4.67 -8.88 -10.93
CA ASP A 199 -5.44 -10.11 -10.76
C ASP A 199 -4.92 -11.28 -11.62
N THR A 200 -4.11 -10.97 -12.63
CA THR A 200 -3.62 -11.88 -13.65
C THR A 200 -2.18 -11.58 -14.07
N ASP A 201 -1.54 -12.53 -14.75
CA ASP A 201 -0.23 -12.34 -15.37
C ASP A 201 -0.29 -11.21 -16.42
N GLU A 202 0.49 -10.14 -16.19
CA GLU A 202 0.47 -8.93 -17.01
C GLU A 202 1.77 -8.67 -17.78
N SER A 203 1.71 -7.78 -18.77
CA SER A 203 2.88 -7.27 -19.49
C SER A 203 2.89 -5.75 -19.52
N ILE A 204 3.90 -5.14 -18.90
CA ILE A 204 4.00 -3.68 -18.73
C ILE A 204 5.33 -3.21 -19.33
N GLY A 205 5.28 -2.47 -20.44
CA GLY A 205 6.49 -1.96 -21.09
C GLY A 205 7.46 -3.08 -21.53
N GLY A 206 6.92 -4.26 -21.86
CA GLY A 206 7.67 -5.47 -22.20
C GLY A 206 8.24 -6.26 -21.01
N LEU A 207 7.95 -5.87 -19.78
CA LEU A 207 8.20 -6.66 -18.57
C LEU A 207 6.99 -7.57 -18.33
N ASN A 208 7.18 -8.89 -18.40
CA ASN A 208 6.15 -9.83 -17.95
C ASN A 208 6.21 -9.95 -16.44
N VAL A 209 5.07 -9.83 -15.79
CA VAL A 209 4.89 -9.90 -14.34
C VAL A 209 3.79 -10.90 -14.04
N ARG A 210 3.83 -11.51 -12.86
CA ARG A 210 2.80 -12.44 -12.42
C ARG A 210 1.77 -11.71 -11.57
N ASP A 211 0.58 -12.28 -11.47
CA ASP A 211 -0.52 -11.82 -10.60
C ASP A 211 -0.04 -11.49 -9.17
N GLY A 212 0.84 -12.32 -8.59
CA GLY A 212 1.38 -12.08 -7.25
C GLY A 212 2.58 -11.11 -7.14
N ASP A 213 3.10 -10.57 -8.25
CA ASP A 213 4.21 -9.62 -8.21
C ASP A 213 3.71 -8.19 -7.94
N ILE A 214 4.45 -7.40 -7.15
CA ILE A 214 4.24 -5.95 -7.04
C ILE A 214 5.23 -5.26 -7.98
N VAL A 215 4.71 -4.36 -8.82
CA VAL A 215 5.46 -3.63 -9.84
C VAL A 215 5.58 -2.17 -9.45
N GLU A 216 6.81 -1.64 -9.49
CA GLU A 216 7.06 -0.21 -9.51
C GLU A 216 6.93 0.30 -10.94
N TYR A 217 6.00 1.21 -11.18
CA TYR A 217 5.72 1.87 -12.44
C TYR A 217 5.97 3.38 -12.33
N ASP A 218 6.70 3.95 -13.28
CA ASP A 218 6.90 5.40 -13.41
C ASP A 218 6.01 5.95 -14.54
N PRO A 219 4.90 6.63 -14.21
CA PRO A 219 4.00 7.21 -15.20
C PRO A 219 4.65 8.26 -16.11
N ALA A 220 5.75 8.90 -15.67
CA ALA A 220 6.42 9.92 -16.46
C ALA A 220 7.29 9.33 -17.58
N THR A 221 7.80 8.10 -17.39
CA THR A 221 8.69 7.45 -18.35
C THR A 221 8.12 6.18 -18.98
N GLY A 222 7.06 5.61 -18.41
CA GLY A 222 6.52 4.29 -18.76
C GLY A 222 7.45 3.15 -18.35
N GLY A 223 8.42 3.42 -17.46
CA GLY A 223 9.34 2.41 -16.95
C GLY A 223 8.66 1.53 -15.89
N ALA A 224 8.87 0.22 -15.99
CA ALA A 224 8.36 -0.75 -15.02
C ALA A 224 9.47 -1.68 -14.52
N THR A 225 9.44 -1.99 -13.23
CA THR A 225 10.34 -2.97 -12.58
C THR A 225 9.61 -3.74 -11.49
N VAL A 226 9.93 -5.02 -11.31
CA VAL A 226 9.40 -5.79 -10.17
C VAL A 226 10.00 -5.22 -8.88
N TYR A 227 9.14 -4.77 -7.98
CA TYR A 227 9.47 -4.24 -6.66
C TYR A 227 9.51 -5.35 -5.60
N PHE A 228 8.48 -6.19 -5.59
CA PHE A 228 8.36 -7.36 -4.73
C PHE A 228 7.88 -8.53 -5.59
N SER A 229 8.48 -9.71 -5.43
CA SER A 229 8.07 -10.87 -6.20
C SER A 229 7.31 -11.86 -5.35
N GLU A 230 6.25 -12.45 -5.92
CA GLU A 230 5.50 -13.53 -5.27
C GLU A 230 6.35 -14.75 -4.91
N ALA A 231 7.53 -14.91 -5.51
CA ALA A 231 8.48 -15.94 -5.09
C ALA A 231 8.94 -15.79 -3.62
N THR A 232 8.61 -14.69 -2.95
CA THR A 232 8.86 -14.43 -1.53
C THR A 232 7.87 -15.15 -0.61
N PHE A 233 6.68 -15.54 -1.09
CA PHE A 233 5.73 -16.31 -0.29
C PHE A 233 6.28 -17.72 0.00
N ASP A 234 6.06 -18.22 1.21
CA ASP A 234 6.59 -19.52 1.67
C ASP A 234 5.81 -20.74 1.11
N SER A 235 4.73 -20.47 0.36
CA SER A 235 3.87 -21.47 -0.28
C SER A 235 4.34 -21.80 -1.70
N VAL A 236 4.13 -23.06 -2.12
CA VAL A 236 4.44 -23.49 -3.48
C VAL A 236 3.24 -23.13 -4.37
N ASP A 237 3.36 -22.09 -5.21
CA ASP A 237 2.44 -21.68 -6.29
C ASP A 237 0.96 -22.06 -6.03
N LEU A 238 0.33 -21.43 -5.03
CA LEU A 238 -1.11 -21.57 -4.80
C LEU A 238 -1.93 -20.48 -5.54
N GLY A 239 -1.30 -19.66 -6.38
CA GLY A 239 -1.91 -18.43 -6.89
C GLY A 239 -1.92 -17.39 -5.79
N ASN A 240 -0.73 -17.03 -5.29
CA ASN A 240 -0.61 -16.02 -4.24
C ASN A 240 -0.84 -14.66 -4.90
N ASP A 241 -2.06 -14.18 -4.84
CA ASP A 241 -2.46 -12.92 -5.44
C ASP A 241 -2.41 -11.82 -4.38
N VAL A 242 -1.68 -10.74 -4.67
CA VAL A 242 -1.62 -9.56 -3.82
C VAL A 242 -2.81 -8.69 -4.18
N ASN A 243 -3.93 -8.92 -3.49
CA ASN A 243 -5.20 -8.23 -3.73
C ASN A 243 -5.08 -6.73 -3.41
N ALA A 244 -4.38 -6.40 -2.32
CA ALA A 244 -4.24 -5.04 -1.84
C ALA A 244 -2.82 -4.78 -1.33
N LEU A 245 -2.30 -3.57 -1.54
CA LEU A 245 -0.98 -3.21 -1.04
C LEU A 245 -0.90 -1.75 -0.58
N SER A 246 -0.10 -1.50 0.45
CA SER A 246 0.39 -0.19 0.82
C SER A 246 1.82 -0.31 1.32
N LEU A 247 2.73 0.57 0.88
CA LEU A 247 3.94 0.76 1.66
C LEU A 247 3.55 1.41 2.98
N LEU A 248 4.08 0.86 4.05
CA LEU A 248 4.01 1.52 5.33
C LEU A 248 4.96 2.70 5.29
N PRO A 249 4.56 3.84 5.86
CA PRO A 249 5.47 4.95 6.02
C PRO A 249 6.65 4.43 6.81
N VAL A 250 7.82 4.40 6.17
CA VAL A 250 9.05 3.95 6.82
C VAL A 250 9.17 4.72 8.11
N CYS A 251 9.09 4.01 9.22
CA CYS A 251 9.43 4.53 10.52
C CYS A 251 10.96 4.69 10.60
N GLY A 252 11.52 5.52 9.72
CA GLY A 252 12.95 5.83 9.70
C GLY A 252 13.51 6.21 11.07
N PRO A 253 12.72 6.85 11.97
CA PRO A 253 13.20 7.16 13.31
C PRO A 253 13.11 6.02 14.35
N ASP A 254 12.67 4.79 14.07
CA ASP A 254 12.79 3.67 15.03
C ASP A 254 14.23 3.11 14.99
N LEU A 255 15.11 3.78 15.72
CA LEU A 255 16.53 3.52 15.73
C LEU A 255 16.91 2.38 16.67
N ASP A 256 16.06 1.99 17.62
CA ASP A 256 16.31 0.87 18.53
C ASP A 256 15.60 -0.44 18.12
N GLY A 257 14.78 -0.39 17.06
CA GLY A 257 14.07 -1.54 16.50
C GLY A 257 13.01 -2.08 17.46
N SER A 258 12.37 -1.18 18.22
CA SER A 258 11.38 -1.56 19.23
C SER A 258 9.96 -1.72 18.69
N GLY A 259 9.72 -1.38 17.42
CA GLY A 259 8.40 -1.30 16.80
C GLY A 259 7.65 -0.01 17.16
N ALA A 260 8.37 1.02 17.61
CA ALA A 260 7.80 2.31 17.99
C ALA A 260 8.84 3.43 18.01
N VAL A 261 8.53 4.58 17.41
CA VAL A 261 9.33 5.80 17.63
C VAL A 261 8.98 6.40 18.98
N GLY A 262 9.95 6.43 19.88
CA GLY A 262 9.76 6.94 21.22
C GLY A 262 11.00 7.54 21.86
N PHE A 263 11.02 7.43 23.18
CA PHE A 263 12.04 8.09 24.00
C PHE A 263 13.46 7.59 23.70
N PHE A 264 13.60 6.31 23.38
CA PHE A 264 14.91 5.73 23.11
C PHE A 264 15.46 6.19 21.76
N ASP A 265 14.62 6.33 20.75
CA ASP A 265 15.01 6.87 19.44
C ASP A 265 15.41 8.33 19.49
N LEU A 266 14.60 9.14 20.20
CA LEU A 266 14.96 10.52 20.47
C LEU A 266 16.30 10.63 21.17
N LEU A 267 16.59 9.73 22.12
CA LEU A 267 17.86 9.71 22.80
C LEU A 267 19.00 9.36 21.85
N GLN A 268 18.79 8.45 20.89
CA GLN A 268 19.78 8.11 19.87
C GLN A 268 20.10 9.32 18.98
N VAL A 269 19.09 10.03 18.46
CA VAL A 269 19.30 11.27 17.69
C VAL A 269 20.02 12.34 18.49
N LEU A 270 19.60 12.59 19.74
CA LEU A 270 20.27 13.55 20.61
C LEU A 270 21.70 13.15 20.96
N SER A 271 22.01 11.85 20.99
CA SER A 271 23.35 11.34 21.28
C SER A 271 24.31 11.47 20.10
N ALA A 272 23.79 11.46 18.87
CA ALA A 272 24.55 11.54 17.63
C ALA A 272 24.69 12.98 17.09
N TRP A 273 24.18 13.98 17.82
CA TRP A 273 24.08 15.37 17.36
C TRP A 273 25.40 15.96 16.82
N GLY A 274 25.32 16.51 15.60
CA GLY A 274 26.43 17.09 14.86
C GLY A 274 26.79 16.27 13.62
N THR A 275 27.95 16.56 13.05
CA THR A 275 28.38 15.93 11.79
C THR A 275 28.63 14.45 11.93
N CYS A 276 28.06 13.67 11.01
CA CYS A 276 28.29 12.25 10.92
C CYS A 276 29.76 11.97 10.56
N PRO A 277 30.50 11.23 11.41
CA PRO A 277 31.89 10.87 11.12
C PRO A 277 32.02 10.00 9.87
N ASP A 278 31.00 9.17 9.60
CA ASP A 278 30.84 8.38 8.39
C ASP A 278 29.39 8.54 7.90
N PRO A 279 29.13 9.37 6.88
CA PRO A 279 27.78 9.60 6.37
C PRO A 279 27.07 8.34 5.84
N GLY A 280 27.81 7.26 5.56
CA GLY A 280 27.22 5.98 5.15
C GLY A 280 26.86 5.06 6.31
N ASP A 281 27.18 5.43 7.56
CA ASP A 281 26.95 4.64 8.77
C ASP A 281 26.56 5.57 9.93
N CYS A 282 25.50 6.35 9.70
CA CYS A 282 24.96 7.32 10.66
C CYS A 282 23.44 7.16 10.77
N PRO A 283 22.94 6.17 11.51
CA PRO A 283 21.50 5.86 11.54
C PRO A 283 20.62 7.02 12.02
N ALA A 284 21.17 7.94 12.81
CA ALA A 284 20.47 9.11 13.32
C ALA A 284 20.39 10.30 12.33
N ASP A 285 21.05 10.21 11.17
CA ASP A 285 20.94 11.16 10.04
C ASP A 285 19.83 10.69 9.12
N LEU A 286 18.60 11.02 9.53
CA LEU A 286 17.36 10.53 8.96
C LEU A 286 17.03 11.23 7.64
N ASP A 287 17.50 12.46 7.43
CA ASP A 287 17.34 13.20 6.18
C ASP A 287 18.51 13.02 5.18
N GLY A 288 19.54 12.27 5.58
CA GLY A 288 20.71 11.95 4.75
C GLY A 288 21.57 13.17 4.43
N SER A 289 21.52 14.22 5.25
CA SER A 289 22.26 15.46 5.03
C SER A 289 23.75 15.37 5.35
N GLY A 290 24.17 14.32 6.05
CA GLY A 290 25.51 14.12 6.60
C GLY A 290 25.70 14.77 7.98
N ASP A 291 24.67 15.36 8.57
CA ASP A 291 24.68 16.02 9.89
C ASP A 291 23.41 15.66 10.67
N VAL A 292 23.56 15.11 11.89
CA VAL A 292 22.42 14.92 12.81
C VAL A 292 22.07 16.24 13.49
N GLY A 293 20.85 16.73 13.28
CA GLY A 293 20.42 18.03 13.75
C GLY A 293 18.92 18.18 14.01
N ILE A 294 18.43 19.40 13.83
CA ILE A 294 17.02 19.74 14.13
C ILE A 294 16.08 19.03 13.16
N THR A 295 16.47 18.83 11.90
CA THR A 295 15.61 18.16 10.91
C THR A 295 15.34 16.71 11.32
N ASP A 296 16.39 15.95 11.69
CA ASP A 296 16.24 14.57 12.16
C ASP A 296 15.41 14.47 13.44
N LEU A 297 15.64 15.40 14.37
CA LEU A 297 14.84 15.48 15.60
C LEU A 297 13.36 15.76 15.31
N LEU A 298 13.05 16.59 14.32
CA LEU A 298 11.67 16.84 13.92
C LEU A 298 11.04 15.58 13.31
N MET A 299 11.79 14.81 12.50
CA MET A 299 11.31 13.53 11.97
C MET A 299 10.97 12.53 13.09
N VAL A 300 11.80 12.42 14.14
CA VAL A 300 11.47 11.60 15.33
C VAL A 300 10.17 12.06 16.01
N ILE A 301 9.99 13.37 16.17
CA ILE A 301 8.81 13.90 16.88
C ILE A 301 7.54 13.76 16.02
N GLU A 302 7.67 13.91 14.70
CA GLU A 302 6.56 13.76 13.75
C GLU A 302 6.07 12.31 13.68
N CYS A 303 6.97 11.33 13.84
CA CYS A 303 6.63 9.91 13.87
C CYS A 303 6.38 9.34 15.27
N TRP A 304 6.27 10.17 16.32
CA TRP A 304 6.20 9.69 17.71
C TRP A 304 4.99 8.80 17.97
N GLY A 305 5.22 7.55 18.35
CA GLY A 305 4.18 6.57 18.61
C GLY A 305 4.59 5.16 18.18
N PRO A 306 3.63 4.21 18.18
CA PRO A 306 3.82 2.92 17.53
C PRO A 306 4.22 3.10 16.06
N CYS A 307 5.09 2.23 15.58
CA CYS A 307 5.38 2.07 14.17
C CYS A 307 4.52 0.90 13.68
N PRO A 308 3.43 1.18 12.94
CA PRO A 308 2.66 0.14 12.28
C PRO A 308 3.35 -0.29 10.98
#